data_AF-J3C881-F1
#
_entry.id   AF-J3C881-F1
#
_cell.length_a   1.000
_cell.length_b   1.000
_cell.length_c   1.000
_cell.angle_alpha   90.00
_cell.angle_beta   90.00
_cell.angle_gamma   90.00
#
_symmetry.space_group_name_H-M   'P 1'
#
loop_
_entity.id
_entity.type
_entity.pdbx_description
1 polymer ?
#
loop_
_entity_poly.entity_id
_entity_poly.type
_entity_poly.pdbx_seq_one_letter_code
_entity_poly.pdbx_strand_id
1 'polypeptide(L)' 'MKKKMKPPALKDFQPGTVFIIKEFDVPLTHSPTPDGGWLWLNWFGGTPSPYDERKFLKQGNHWPAASFEEWLALVQDSL' A
#
# COMPACT_ATOMS: atom_id res chain seq x y z
N MET A 1 2.43 24.51 7.33
CA MET A 1 2.41 23.44 8.35
C MET A 1 2.17 22.12 7.64
N LYS A 2 3.14 21.18 7.64
CA LYS A 2 2.87 19.81 7.19
C LYS A 2 1.88 19.20 8.18
N LYS A 3 0.67 18.87 7.75
CA LYS A 3 -0.33 18.17 8.57
C LYS A 3 0.33 16.83 8.95
N LYS A 4 0.58 16.57 10.24
CA LYS A 4 1.11 15.28 10.69
C LYS A 4 0.09 14.22 10.29
N MET A 5 0.34 13.52 9.19
CA MET A 5 -0.52 12.41 8.79
C MET A 5 -0.34 11.30 9.81
N LYS A 6 -1.46 10.81 10.31
CA LYS A 6 -1.47 9.64 11.18
C LYS A 6 -1.28 8.43 10.28
N PRO A 7 -0.26 7.58 10.52
CA PRO A 7 -0.09 6.35 9.77
C PRO A 7 -1.34 5.47 9.88
N PRO A 8 -1.71 4.71 8.84
CA PRO A 8 -2.86 3.82 8.89
C PRO A 8 -2.61 2.69 9.91
N ALA A 9 -3.68 2.17 10.49
CA ALA A 9 -3.66 0.97 11.31
C ALA A 9 -4.21 -0.23 10.51
N LEU A 10 -3.81 -1.45 10.86
CA LEU A 10 -4.26 -2.66 10.17
C LEU A 10 -5.80 -2.78 10.07
N LYS A 11 -6.51 -2.33 11.10
CA LYS A 11 -7.98 -2.33 11.15
C LYS A 11 -8.66 -1.36 10.16
N ASP A 12 -7.90 -0.45 9.56
CA ASP A 12 -8.41 0.50 8.56
C ASP A 12 -8.50 -0.15 7.16
N PHE A 13 -7.99 -1.37 7.01
CA PHE A 13 -7.99 -2.13 5.77
C PHE A 13 -9.07 -3.22 5.77
N GLN A 14 -9.61 -3.50 4.58
CA GLN A 14 -10.57 -4.59 4.41
C GLN A 14 -9.91 -5.96 4.65
N PRO A 15 -10.59 -6.91 5.31
CA PRO A 15 -10.11 -8.28 5.44
C PRO A 15 -9.76 -8.87 4.07
N GLY A 16 -8.58 -9.48 3.96
CA GLY A 16 -8.05 -9.97 2.68
C GLY A 16 -7.19 -8.96 1.90
N THR A 17 -6.97 -7.76 2.44
CA THR A 17 -5.97 -6.83 1.89
C THR A 17 -4.58 -7.47 1.91
N VAL A 18 -3.90 -7.39 0.77
CA VAL A 18 -2.50 -7.82 0.62
C VAL A 18 -1.62 -6.58 0.62
N PHE A 19 -0.62 -6.55 1.50
CA PHE A 19 0.39 -5.50 1.58
C PHE A 19 1.57 -5.88 0.68
N ILE A 20 1.97 -4.96 -0.19
CA ILE A 20 2.92 -5.23 -1.28
C ILE A 20 3.98 -4.14 -1.27
N ILE A 21 5.22 -4.53 -1.48
CA ILE A 21 6.36 -3.64 -1.67
C ILE A 21 6.74 -3.72 -3.13
N LYS A 22 6.75 -2.58 -3.83
CA LYS A 22 7.29 -2.47 -5.18
C LYS A 22 8.68 -1.86 -5.12
N GLU A 23 9.57 -2.45 -5.93
CA GLU A 23 11.00 -2.15 -6.04
C GLU A 23 11.71 -2.28 -4.70
N PHE A 24 11.70 -1.27 -3.84
CA PHE A 24 12.27 -1.38 -2.50
C PHE A 24 11.52 -0.52 -1.47
N ASP A 25 10.76 0.48 -1.93
CA ASP A 25 10.29 1.58 -1.10
C ASP A 25 8.87 2.07 -1.43
N VAL A 26 8.19 1.44 -2.40
CA VAL A 26 6.83 1.84 -2.77
C VAL A 26 5.81 0.94 -2.07
N PRO A 27 5.15 1.42 -0.99
CA PRO A 27 4.12 0.66 -0.30
C PRO A 27 2.82 0.67 -1.09
N LEU A 28 2.41 -0.51 -1.56
CA LEU A 28 1.15 -0.74 -2.27
C LEU A 28 0.20 -1.61 -1.42
N THR A 29 -1.10 -1.46 -1.65
CA THR A 29 -2.10 -2.44 -1.19
C THR A 29 -2.91 -2.95 -2.36
N HIS A 30 -3.18 -4.25 -2.37
CA HIS A 30 -4.22 -4.86 -3.20
C HIS A 30 -5.37 -5.25 -2.27
N SER A 31 -6.42 -4.43 -2.26
CA SER A 31 -7.51 -4.52 -1.28
C SER A 31 -8.82 -4.91 -1.97
N PRO A 32 -9.62 -5.80 -1.34
CA PRO A 32 -10.97 -6.05 -1.80
C PRO A 32 -11.84 -4.82 -1.58
N THR A 33 -12.81 -4.61 -2.47
CA THR A 33 -13.78 -3.51 -2.39
C THR A 33 -15.15 -4.01 -1.93
N PRO A 34 -16.00 -3.16 -1.31
CA PRO A 34 -17.31 -3.58 -0.82
C PRO A 34 -18.27 -4.11 -1.90
N ASP A 35 -18.08 -3.71 -3.16
CA ASP A 35 -18.84 -4.15 -4.33
C ASP A 35 -18.30 -5.45 -4.97
N GLY A 36 -17.35 -6.12 -4.33
CA GLY A 36 -16.81 -7.42 -4.76
C GLY A 36 -15.67 -7.34 -5.78
N GLY A 37 -15.13 -6.15 -6.00
CA GLY A 37 -13.94 -5.92 -6.82
C GLY A 37 -12.64 -5.91 -6.01
N TRP A 38 -11.58 -5.46 -6.68
CA TRP A 38 -10.26 -5.26 -6.10
C TRP A 38 -9.69 -3.93 -6.55
N LEU A 39 -8.92 -3.27 -5.67
CA LEU A 39 -8.30 -1.99 -5.94
C LEU A 39 -6.83 -2.01 -5.52
N TRP A 40 -5.99 -1.47 -6.40
CA TRP A 40 -4.60 -1.16 -6.11
C TRP A 40 -4.47 0.28 -5.63
N LEU A 41 -3.82 0.47 -4.49
CA LEU A 41 -3.52 1.78 -3.93
C LEU A 41 -2.03 1.92 -3.65
N ASN A 42 -1.49 3.10 -3.97
CA ASN A 42 -0.17 3.53 -3.56
C ASN A 42 -0.29 4.41 -2.31
N TRP A 43 0.51 4.08 -1.30
CA TRP A 43 0.55 4.75 -0.01
C TRP A 43 1.84 5.55 0.22
N PHE A 44 2.70 5.67 -0.79
CA PHE A 44 3.87 6.56 -0.74
C PHE A 44 3.42 8.00 -0.49
N GLY A 45 4.03 8.64 0.50
CA GLY A 45 3.61 9.95 1.00
C GLY A 45 2.39 9.89 1.94
N GLY A 46 2.01 8.71 2.45
CA GLY A 46 1.01 8.53 3.51
C GLY A 46 -0.46 8.73 3.13
N THR A 47 -0.76 9.17 1.90
CA THR A 47 -2.12 9.32 1.40
C THR A 47 -2.39 8.28 0.31
N PRO A 48 -3.43 7.43 0.43
CA PRO A 48 -3.72 6.44 -0.58
C PRO A 48 -4.13 7.10 -1.91
N SER A 49 -3.59 6.60 -3.00
CA SER A 49 -3.91 7.03 -4.37
C SER A 49 -4.09 5.82 -5.29
N PRO A 50 -5.01 5.87 -6.27
CA PRO A 50 -5.18 4.79 -7.24
C PRO A 50 -3.87 4.44 -7.94
N TYR A 51 -3.60 3.15 -8.08
CA TYR A 51 -2.39 2.65 -8.72
C TYR A 51 -2.75 1.77 -9.92
N ASP A 52 -2.11 2.03 -11.07
CA ASP A 52 -2.29 1.25 -12.30
C ASP A 52 -1.29 0.08 -12.31
N GLU A 53 -1.70 -1.07 -11.80
CA GLU A 53 -0.86 -2.24 -11.70
C GLU A 53 -0.40 -2.76 -13.07
N ARG A 54 -1.25 -2.63 -14.09
CA ARG A 54 -0.99 -3.16 -15.44
C ARG A 54 0.15 -2.44 -16.13
N LYS A 55 0.33 -1.17 -15.79
CA LYS A 55 1.39 -0.33 -16.36
C LYS A 55 2.72 -0.44 -15.62
N PHE A 56 2.68 -0.65 -14.29
CA PHE A 56 3.85 -0.47 -13.45
C PHE A 56 4.33 -1.72 -12.70
N LEU A 57 3.49 -2.75 -12.55
CA LEU A 57 3.92 -4.03 -12.00
C LEU A 57 4.46 -4.94 -13.10
N LYS A 58 5.66 -5.45 -12.87
CA LYS A 58 6.36 -6.39 -13.72
C LYS A 58 6.77 -7.59 -12.87
N GLN A 59 7.00 -8.72 -13.51
CA GLN A 59 7.53 -9.88 -12.79
C GLN A 59 8.87 -9.51 -12.11
N GLY A 60 8.97 -9.79 -10.81
CA GLY A 60 10.19 -9.56 -10.03
C GLY A 60 10.41 -8.13 -9.52
N ASN A 61 9.51 -7.17 -9.80
CA ASN A 61 9.65 -5.81 -9.26
C ASN A 61 8.73 -5.52 -8.06
N HIS A 62 8.03 -6.51 -7.54
CA HIS A 62 7.18 -6.37 -6.37
C HIS A 62 7.00 -7.71 -5.66
N TRP A 63 6.69 -7.67 -4.38
CA TRP A 63 6.45 -8.84 -3.54
C TRP A 63 5.53 -8.48 -2.37
N PRO A 64 4.83 -9.47 -1.79
CA PRO A 64 4.13 -9.27 -0.53
C PRO A 64 5.10 -8.86 0.57
N ALA A 65 4.73 -7.87 1.37
CA ALA A 65 5.45 -7.57 2.60
C ALA A 65 5.38 -8.78 3.55
N ALA A 66 6.46 -9.04 4.27
CA ALA A 66 6.55 -10.08 5.29
C ALA A 66 5.62 -9.78 6.48
N SER A 67 5.33 -8.52 6.74
CA SER A 67 4.37 -8.09 7.75
C SER A 67 3.74 -6.73 7.44
N PHE A 68 2.64 -6.41 8.14
CA PHE A 68 2.06 -5.07 8.09
C PHE A 68 3.05 -4.02 8.58
N GLU A 69 3.85 -4.33 9.59
CA GLU A 69 4.83 -3.42 10.18
C GLU A 69 5.96 -3.07 9.20
N GLU A 70 6.44 -4.03 8.40
CA GLU A 70 7.42 -3.77 7.34
C GLU A 70 6.84 -2.79 6.30
N TRP A 71 5.62 -3.06 5.84
CA TRP A 71 4.94 -2.19 4.90
C TRP A 71 4.67 -0.79 5.48
N LEU A 72 4.26 -0.72 6.75
CA LEU A 72 3.95 0.53 7.45
C LEU A 72 5.21 1.39 7.64
N ALA A 73 6.37 0.77 7.88
CA ALA A 73 7.64 1.48 7.98
C ALA A 73 7.94 2.28 6.70
N LEU A 74 7.71 1.69 5.52
CA LEU A 74 7.89 2.38 4.23
C LEU A 74 6.93 3.56 4.07
N VAL A 75 5.68 3.41 4.50
CA VAL A 75 4.71 4.53 4.49
C VAL A 75 5.21 5.65 5.38
N GLN A 76 5.72 5.35 6.58
CA GLN A 76 6.22 6.34 7.52
C GLN A 76 7.49 7.04 7.03
N ASP A 77 8.40 6.31 6.41
CA ASP A 77 9.66 6.84 5.86
C ASP A 77 9.42 7.80 4.67
N SER A 78 8.25 7.72 4.03
CA SER A 78 7.89 8.55 2.88
C SER A 78 7.21 9.90 3.20
N LEU A 79 7.04 10.28 4.48
CA LEU A 79 6.27 11.46 4.96
C LEU A 79 7.03 12.82 4.98
#